data_AF-A0A7X8CXT5-F1
#
_entry.id   AF-A0A7X8CXT5-F1
#
_cell.length_a   1.000
_cell.length_b   1.000
_cell.length_c   1.000
_cell.angle_alpha   90.00
_cell.angle_beta   90.00
_cell.angle_gamma   90.00
#
_symmetry.space_group_name_H-M   'P 1'
#
loop_
_entity.id
_entity.type
_entity.pdbx_description
1 polymer ?
#
loop_
_entity_poly.entity_id
_entity_poly.type
_entity_poly.pdbx_seq_one_letter_code
_entity_poly.pdbx_strand_id
1 'polypeptide(L)'
;MEQRPVSRVLRVTLGAGETIRPEAGAIISMSPTVRLQAKTSGKGLFSTLASGAGLVCRFQGPGKVWMQTRSLGALARLLAPFLGSQKQSLRQGPRRGIRVPRHSGGAGSKPSREARPGTE
;
A
#
# COMPACT_ATOMS: atom_id res chain seq x y z
N MET A 1 22.37 32.98 -16.02
CA MET A 1 21.42 31.96 -15.50
C MET A 1 22.15 31.16 -14.44
N GLU A 2 21.82 31.34 -13.16
CA GLU A 2 22.39 30.59 -12.03
C GLU A 2 21.58 29.30 -11.85
N GLN A 3 22.14 28.14 -12.21
CA GLN A 3 21.47 26.86 -11.98
C GLN A 3 21.77 26.38 -10.56
N ARG A 4 20.75 26.43 -9.70
CA ARG A 4 20.83 25.83 -8.36
C ARG A 4 20.50 24.34 -8.45
N PRO A 5 21.42 23.43 -8.08
CA PRO A 5 21.13 22.00 -8.12
C PRO A 5 20.03 21.65 -7.11
N VAL A 6 19.01 20.93 -7.57
CA VAL A 6 17.82 20.56 -6.79
C VAL A 6 18.14 19.54 -5.68
N SER A 7 19.18 18.73 -5.89
CA SER A 7 19.71 17.76 -4.93
C SER A 7 21.26 17.78 -4.93
N ARG A 8 21.85 17.45 -3.78
CA ARG A 8 23.30 17.26 -3.64
C ARG A 8 23.66 15.78 -3.57
N VAL A 9 24.82 15.43 -4.10
CA VAL A 9 25.43 14.10 -3.98
C VAL A 9 26.35 14.06 -2.76
N LEU A 10 26.15 13.07 -1.90
CA LEU A 10 26.97 12.76 -0.74
C LEU A 10 27.80 11.50 -1.03
N ARG A 11 29.08 11.54 -0.68
CA ARG A 11 29.99 10.40 -0.73
C ARG A 11 30.30 9.94 0.68
N VAL A 12 30.03 8.67 0.98
CA VAL A 12 30.36 8.02 2.25
C VAL A 12 31.44 6.98 2.00
N THR A 13 32.48 6.99 2.83
CA THR A 13 33.50 5.94 2.85
C THR A 13 33.17 4.98 3.99
N LEU A 14 33.12 3.69 3.68
CA LEU A 14 32.88 2.62 4.63
C LEU A 14 34.19 1.84 4.84
N GLY A 15 34.59 1.68 6.09
CA GLY A 15 35.59 0.73 6.52
C GLY A 15 35.09 -0.72 6.43
N ALA A 16 35.98 -1.68 6.73
CA ALA A 16 35.62 -3.10 6.74
C ALA A 16 34.53 -3.37 7.81
N GLY A 17 33.44 -4.01 7.41
CA GLY A 17 32.32 -4.34 8.30
C GLY A 17 31.36 -3.18 8.60
N GLU A 18 31.75 -1.93 8.34
CA GLU A 18 30.90 -0.74 8.51
C GLU A 18 29.67 -0.81 7.59
N THR A 19 28.55 -0.29 8.09
CA THR A 19 27.26 -0.40 7.42
C THR A 19 26.57 0.94 7.35
N ILE A 20 25.90 1.22 6.23
CA ILE A 20 24.86 2.26 6.14
C ILE A 20 23.53 1.68 5.65
N ARG A 21 22.44 2.35 6.05
CA ARG A 21 21.07 2.06 5.64
C ARG A 21 20.44 3.32 5.03
N PRO A 22 20.78 3.63 3.78
CA PRO A 22 20.18 4.75 3.08
C PRO A 22 18.72 4.43 2.73
N GLU A 23 17.95 5.48 2.44
CA GLU A 23 16.60 5.30 1.93
C GLU A 23 16.61 4.58 0.56
N ALA A 24 15.57 3.80 0.30
CA ALA A 24 15.36 3.18 -1.02
C ALA A 24 15.35 4.24 -2.13
N GLY A 25 16.16 4.03 -3.18
CA GLY A 25 16.27 4.94 -4.31
C GLY A 25 17.15 6.18 -4.07
N ALA A 26 17.76 6.34 -2.89
CA ALA A 26 18.72 7.42 -2.64
C ALA A 26 20.14 7.09 -3.12
N ILE A 27 20.47 5.82 -3.36
CA ILE A 27 21.80 5.41 -3.82
C ILE A 27 21.96 5.65 -5.32
N ILE A 28 23.08 6.24 -5.68
CA ILE A 28 23.49 6.53 -7.07
C ILE A 28 24.49 5.47 -7.54
N SER A 29 25.50 5.18 -6.73
CA SER A 29 26.57 4.25 -7.07
C SER A 29 27.31 3.74 -5.82
N MET A 30 28.05 2.64 -5.95
CA MET A 30 28.88 2.06 -4.90
C MET A 30 30.15 1.42 -5.48
N SER A 31 31.20 1.32 -4.69
CA SER A 31 32.39 0.53 -5.03
C SER A 31 32.06 -0.96 -5.11
N PRO A 32 32.74 -1.74 -5.97
CA PRO A 32 32.47 -3.17 -6.16
C PRO A 32 32.74 -4.02 -4.90
N THR A 33 33.53 -3.49 -3.96
CA THR A 33 33.83 -4.13 -2.67
C THR A 33 32.72 -3.98 -1.63
N VAL A 34 31.74 -3.11 -1.88
CA VAL A 34 30.60 -2.88 -0.98
C VAL A 34 29.54 -3.94 -1.24
N ARG A 35 29.11 -4.65 -0.19
CA ARG A 35 28.01 -5.62 -0.27
C ARG A 35 26.66 -4.94 -0.08
N LEU A 36 25.73 -5.18 -1.01
CA LEU A 36 24.32 -4.79 -0.90
C LEU A 36 23.48 -5.97 -0.41
N GLN A 37 22.72 -5.75 0.66
CA GLN A 37 21.66 -6.64 1.12
C GLN A 37 20.32 -5.90 1.04
N ALA A 38 19.46 -6.30 0.09
CA ALA A 38 18.11 -5.78 -0.05
C ALA A 38 17.11 -6.75 0.61
N LYS A 39 16.23 -6.25 1.46
CA LYS A 39 15.13 -7.02 2.08
C LYS A 39 13.81 -6.33 1.81
N THR A 40 12.78 -7.11 1.51
CA THR A 40 11.40 -6.61 1.45
C THR A 40 10.82 -6.50 2.85
N SER A 41 10.08 -5.42 3.12
CA SER A 41 9.45 -5.17 4.42
C SER A 41 8.23 -6.10 4.64
N GLY A 42 8.46 -7.40 4.80
CA GLY A 42 7.64 -8.39 5.52
C GLY A 42 6.16 -8.64 5.14
N LYS A 43 5.49 -7.80 4.33
CA LYS A 43 4.03 -7.87 4.13
C LYS A 43 3.61 -8.19 2.68
N GLY A 44 4.54 -8.72 1.88
CA GLY A 44 4.30 -9.11 0.48
C GLY A 44 4.44 -7.96 -0.53
N LEU A 45 4.54 -8.30 -1.81
CA LEU A 45 4.86 -7.35 -2.90
C LEU A 45 3.84 -6.19 -3.00
N PHE A 46 2.56 -6.45 -2.74
CA PHE A 46 1.52 -5.44 -2.72
C PHE A 46 1.69 -4.40 -1.60
N SER A 47 2.15 -4.81 -0.41
CA SER A 47 2.40 -3.88 0.70
C SER A 47 3.61 -2.97 0.47
N THR A 48 4.62 -3.50 -0.24
CA THR A 48 5.82 -2.79 -0.66
C THR A 48 5.49 -1.68 -1.66
N LEU A 49 4.60 -1.98 -2.61
CA LEU A 49 4.09 -1.01 -3.58
C LEU A 49 3.16 0.02 -2.93
N ALA A 50 2.25 -0.41 -2.04
CA ALA A 50 1.28 0.47 -1.40
C ALA A 50 1.89 1.48 -0.42
N SER A 51 2.99 1.14 0.27
CA SER A 51 3.68 2.08 1.18
C SER A 51 4.75 2.95 0.50
N GLY A 52 5.08 2.65 -0.77
CA GLY A 52 6.20 3.27 -1.47
C GLY A 52 7.56 3.08 -0.77
N ALA A 53 7.66 2.14 0.19
CA ALA A 53 8.77 2.03 1.15
C ALA A 53 9.23 0.59 1.36
N GLY A 54 8.97 -0.33 0.42
CA GLY A 54 9.11 -1.75 0.73
C GLY A 54 10.46 -2.39 0.43
N LEU A 55 11.53 -1.61 0.25
CA LEU A 55 12.88 -2.13 0.12
C LEU A 55 13.80 -1.53 1.19
N VAL A 56 14.30 -2.35 2.10
CA VAL A 56 15.35 -1.97 3.05
C VAL A 56 16.68 -2.40 2.44
N CYS A 57 17.50 -1.44 2.04
CA CYS A 57 18.84 -1.68 1.51
C CYS A 57 19.89 -1.44 2.59
N ARG A 58 20.74 -2.42 2.82
CA ARG A 58 21.90 -2.34 3.71
C ARG A 58 23.17 -2.46 2.87
N PHE A 59 24.07 -1.49 3.00
CA PHE A 59 25.37 -1.48 2.33
C PHE A 59 26.46 -1.70 3.35
N GLN A 60 27.35 -2.67 3.13
CA GLN A 60 28.45 -3.00 4.01
C GLN A 60 29.80 -2.88 3.31
N GLY A 61 30.74 -2.17 3.91
CA GLY A 61 32.08 -1.92 3.37
C GLY A 61 33.02 -3.14 3.44
N PRO A 62 34.26 -2.98 2.96
CA PRO A 62 34.91 -1.69 2.70
C PRO A 62 34.57 -1.08 1.33
N GLY A 63 34.61 0.26 1.20
CA GLY A 63 34.47 0.95 -0.09
C GLY A 63 33.75 2.30 -0.01
N LYS A 64 33.40 2.88 -1.15
CA LYS A 64 32.70 4.17 -1.24
C LYS A 64 31.26 3.97 -1.70
N VAL A 65 30.36 4.79 -1.18
CA VAL A 65 28.95 4.83 -1.59
C VAL A 65 28.58 6.27 -1.89
N TRP A 66 27.89 6.48 -3.02
CA TRP A 66 27.38 7.77 -3.45
C TRP A 66 25.85 7.76 -3.37
N MET A 67 25.29 8.79 -2.74
CA MET A 67 23.85 8.93 -2.56
C MET A 67 23.39 10.37 -2.74
N GLN A 68 22.15 10.57 -3.12
CA GLN A 68 21.51 11.87 -3.15
C GLN A 68 20.87 12.22 -1.80
N THR A 69 20.93 13.49 -1.44
CA THR A 69 20.37 14.05 -0.20
C THR A 69 18.84 14.16 -0.22
N ARG A 70 18.23 14.22 -1.41
CA ARG A 70 16.79 14.14 -1.59
C ARG A 70 16.47 12.89 -2.38
N SER A 71 15.76 11.95 -1.78
CA SER A 71 15.16 10.84 -2.50
C SER A 71 13.77 11.26 -2.99
N LEU A 72 13.37 10.77 -4.16
CA LEU A 72 12.03 11.01 -4.69
C LEU A 72 10.96 10.36 -3.79
N GLY A 73 11.29 9.27 -3.11
CA GLY A 73 10.41 8.61 -2.14
C GLY A 73 10.11 9.46 -0.91
N ALA A 74 11.13 10.02 -0.26
CA ALA A 74 10.95 10.94 0.87
C ALA A 74 10.23 12.21 0.45
N LEU A 75 10.55 12.74 -0.74
CA LEU A 75 9.84 13.89 -1.29
C LEU A 75 8.35 13.57 -1.53
N ALA A 76 8.04 12.43 -2.13
CA ALA A 76 6.67 11.99 -2.34
C ALA A 76 5.92 11.80 -1.01
N ARG A 77 6.56 11.25 0.03
CA ARG A 77 5.96 11.13 1.37
C ARG A 77 5.72 12.50 2.03
N LEU A 78 6.63 13.46 1.83
CA LEU A 78 6.44 14.83 2.30
C LEU A 78 5.28 15.53 1.58
N LEU A 79 5.09 15.24 0.28
CA LEU A 79 4.02 15.81 -0.54
C LEU A 79 2.68 15.08 -0.41
N ALA A 80 2.68 13.82 0.08
CA ALA A 80 1.48 13.00 0.25
C ALA A 80 0.31 13.70 0.96
N PRO A 81 0.49 14.45 2.08
CA PRO A 81 -0.62 15.18 2.71
C PRO A 81 -1.19 16.31 1.86
N PHE A 82 -0.43 16.85 0.89
CA PHE A 82 -0.84 17.95 0.02
C PHE A 82 -1.44 17.47 -1.31
N LEU A 83 -1.17 16.22 -1.72
CA LEU A 83 -1.62 15.64 -2.98
C LEU A 83 -3.10 15.20 -2.98
N GLY A 84 -3.81 15.38 -1.87
CA GLY A 84 -5.25 15.23 -1.79
C GLY A 84 -5.71 13.77 -1.78
N SER A 85 -6.26 13.34 -0.64
CA SER A 85 -7.21 12.24 -0.62
C SER A 85 -8.44 12.70 -1.39
N GLN A 86 -8.50 12.44 -2.69
CA GLN A 86 -9.76 12.46 -3.44
C GLN A 86 -10.63 11.38 -2.82
N LYS A 87 -11.36 11.75 -1.75
CA LYS A 87 -12.59 11.06 -1.38
C LYS A 87 -13.44 11.09 -2.64
N GLN A 88 -13.46 9.98 -3.35
CA GLN A 88 -14.47 9.71 -4.33
C GLN A 88 -15.79 9.79 -3.57
N SER A 89 -16.41 10.97 -3.62
CA SER A 89 -17.80 11.15 -3.30
C SER A 89 -18.51 10.33 -4.38
N LEU A 90 -18.62 9.03 -4.13
CA LEU A 90 -19.70 8.26 -4.68
C LEU A 90 -20.92 8.91 -4.04
N ARG A 91 -21.48 9.88 -4.76
CA ARG A 91 -22.85 10.32 -4.55
C ARG A 91 -23.68 9.05 -4.65
N GLN A 92 -23.92 8.42 -3.51
CA GLN A 92 -25.05 7.52 -3.34
C GLN A 92 -26.25 8.44 -3.53
N GLY A 93 -26.68 8.55 -4.79
CA GLY A 93 -27.98 9.11 -5.10
C GLY A 93 -29.02 8.37 -4.26
N PRO A 94 -30.10 9.04 -3.84
CA PRO A 94 -31.12 8.41 -3.02
C PRO A 94 -31.60 7.18 -3.77
N ARG A 95 -31.38 6.00 -3.19
CA ARG A 95 -32.04 4.77 -3.62
C ARG A 95 -33.53 5.03 -3.40
N ARG A 96 -34.22 5.54 -4.42
CA ARG A 96 -35.67 5.44 -4.51
C ARG A 96 -35.96 3.95 -4.50
N GLY A 97 -36.29 3.44 -3.31
CA GLY A 97 -36.78 2.10 -3.14
C GLY A 97 -37.96 1.93 -4.10
N ILE A 98 -37.83 1.00 -5.03
CA ILE A 98 -38.97 0.49 -5.78
C ILE A 98 -39.86 -0.18 -4.73
N ARG A 99 -40.91 0.52 -4.34
CA ARG A 99 -41.96 0.02 -3.46
C ARG A 99 -42.78 -0.96 -4.29
N VAL A 100 -42.55 -2.25 -4.08
CA VAL A 100 -43.40 -3.31 -4.65
C VAL A 100 -44.79 -3.21 -4.01
N PRO A 101 -45.89 -3.11 -4.78
CA PRO A 101 -47.23 -3.12 -4.22
C PRO A 101 -47.51 -4.50 -3.62
N ARG A 102 -47.81 -4.54 -2.31
CA ARG A 102 -48.44 -5.70 -1.68
C ARG A 102 -49.88 -5.76 -2.15
N HIS A 103 -50.24 -6.79 -2.92
CA HIS A 103 -51.64 -7.17 -3.08
C HIS A 103 -52.05 -7.99 -1.84
N SER A 104 -52.91 -7.38 -1.05
CA SER A 104 -53.57 -7.97 0.13
C SER A 104 -54.90 -8.60 -0.26
N GLY A 105 -55.15 -9.83 0.22
CA GLY A 105 -56.46 -10.48 0.34
C GLY A 105 -56.87 -11.29 -0.90
N GLY A 106 -57.33 -12.54 -0.80
CA GLY A 106 -57.74 -13.36 0.34
C GLY A 106 -58.94 -14.22 -0.08
N ALA A 107 -58.89 -15.54 0.15
CA ALA A 107 -60.03 -16.48 0.26
C ALA A 107 -59.40 -17.89 0.31
N GLY A 108 -59.49 -18.62 1.43
CA GLY A 108 -60.51 -19.66 1.65
C GLY A 108 -60.07 -20.96 0.97
N SER A 109 -59.85 -22.11 1.61
CA SER A 109 -60.52 -22.72 2.76
C SER A 109 -59.68 -23.91 3.27
N LYS A 110 -59.53 -24.02 4.60
CA LYS A 110 -59.56 -25.31 5.33
C LYS A 110 -60.97 -25.39 5.97
N PRO A 111 -61.46 -26.48 6.58
CA PRO A 111 -60.83 -27.77 6.91
C PRO A 111 -61.72 -29.01 6.66
N SER A 112 -61.16 -30.22 6.80
CA SER A 112 -61.79 -31.45 7.34
C SER A 112 -60.66 -32.48 7.49
N ARG A 113 -60.13 -32.78 8.69
CA ARG A 113 -60.52 -33.88 9.62
C ARG A 113 -60.96 -35.14 8.86
N GLU A 114 -60.38 -36.32 9.07
CA GLU A 114 -60.39 -37.07 10.33
C GLU A 114 -59.51 -38.36 10.23
N ALA A 115 -58.88 -38.76 11.34
CA ALA A 115 -58.61 -40.13 11.85
C ALA A 115 -57.97 -41.22 10.93
N ARG A 116 -57.05 -42.10 11.34
CA ARG A 116 -56.52 -42.60 12.63
C ARG A 116 -55.33 -43.58 12.34
N PRO A 117 -54.63 -44.10 13.36
CA PRO A 117 -53.34 -44.82 13.25
C PRO A 117 -53.45 -46.36 13.33
N GLY A 118 -52.35 -47.06 13.02
CA GLY A 118 -52.10 -48.50 13.27
C GLY A 118 -51.03 -49.04 12.29
N THR A 119 -49.79 -49.33 12.70
CA THR A 119 -49.32 -50.60 13.32
C THR A 119 -49.55 -51.81 12.43
N GLU A 120 -48.54 -52.23 11.67
CA GLU A 120 -47.70 -53.44 11.84
C GLU A 120 -46.54 -53.41 10.85
#